data_AF-K2ENB6-F1
#
_entry.id   AF-K2ENB6-F1
#
_cell.length_a   1.000
_cell.length_b   1.000
_cell.length_c   1.000
_cell.angle_alpha   90.00
_cell.angle_beta   90.00
_cell.angle_gamma   90.00
#
_symmetry.space_group_name_H-M   'P 1'
#
loop_
_entity.id
_entity.type
_entity.pdbx_description
1 polymer ?
#
loop_
_entity_poly.entity_id
_entity_poly.type
_entity_poly.pdbx_seq_one_letter_code
_entity_poly.pdbx_strand_id
1 'polypeptide(L)'
;MKKIRIYLIARISKDAHDWNNKITYFFDQEKIEVFKPHEHNPWNDRHETFAKKVFDTDLDAIKKSHIGLCLPEFGNDCSWECGWYSNSRKPLVAFVDNQTAWLRDWMVKGGINFVVTNNRDTFEKLKNDPILKYKTIVLINNMQELTATLEKIHKQTYQNNFMHYFLNARPYSWIDLVMLGYLAKFSITKTLSFSISDSPLLAGLLCLWLFFNFILEKKHAYDYRGSIAFLPAMAPLLIATTIGFLKNPSTILPVLISTILIAIYLQKNMHALLGNFACIVRGLIESSYFIFAVLFFSKTISLSSIVLSVVIFLVFIARSLIGDIRDIKHNKIANKKTFPVTFGIAKSIAVISLLLITTGILIVAYFGQPQIATPLLLLCVGFLFTKNGFILHQLSILTTSFFFISLIALMTNQNIFFFNLIFLGIWMNMIFYPLLERKSNPRFI
;
A
#
# COMPACT_ATOMS: atom_id res chain seq x y z
N MET A 1 -14.81 -21.45 -0.47
CA MET A 1 -13.70 -20.54 -0.10
C MET A 1 -12.47 -20.91 -0.93
N LYS A 2 -11.50 -20.01 -1.12
CA LYS A 2 -10.25 -20.37 -1.82
C LYS A 2 -9.40 -21.28 -0.92
N LYS A 3 -8.88 -22.39 -1.45
CA LYS A 3 -8.01 -23.33 -0.70
C LYS A 3 -6.75 -22.63 -0.20
N ILE A 4 -6.25 -23.05 0.96
CA ILE A 4 -4.95 -22.65 1.48
C ILE A 4 -3.89 -23.41 0.71
N ARG A 5 -3.03 -22.70 -0.01
CA ARG A 5 -1.93 -23.30 -0.77
C ARG A 5 -0.71 -23.43 0.13
N ILE A 6 -0.15 -24.62 0.23
CA ILE A 6 1.04 -24.91 1.03
C ILE A 6 2.15 -25.35 0.10
N TYR A 7 3.34 -24.74 0.24
CA TYR A 7 4.55 -25.28 -0.36
C TYR A 7 5.25 -26.16 0.68
N LEU A 8 5.47 -27.43 0.33
CA LEU A 8 6.11 -28.37 1.22
C LEU A 8 7.64 -28.26 1.10
N ILE A 9 8.30 -27.91 2.20
CA ILE A 9 9.75 -27.79 2.33
C ILE A 9 10.25 -29.07 3.00
N ALA A 10 10.81 -29.97 2.21
CA ALA A 10 11.35 -31.25 2.68
C ALA A 10 12.42 -31.76 1.70
N ARG A 11 13.33 -32.59 2.20
CA ARG A 11 14.34 -33.24 1.37
C ARG A 11 13.68 -34.12 0.31
N ILE A 12 14.31 -34.21 -0.86
CA ILE A 12 13.94 -35.17 -1.91
C ILE A 12 14.70 -36.47 -1.65
N SER A 13 14.05 -37.40 -0.94
CA SER A 13 14.56 -38.74 -0.64
C SER A 13 13.38 -39.68 -0.39
N LYS A 14 13.56 -40.99 -0.54
CA LYS A 14 12.48 -41.96 -0.37
C LYS A 14 11.78 -41.83 0.99
N ASP A 15 12.56 -41.78 2.08
CA ASP A 15 12.02 -41.69 3.44
C ASP A 15 11.28 -40.37 3.67
N ALA A 16 11.80 -39.27 3.13
CA ALA A 16 11.11 -37.99 3.17
C ALA A 16 9.81 -38.00 2.35
N HIS A 17 9.76 -38.67 1.19
CA HIS A 17 8.53 -38.78 0.40
C HIS A 17 7.44 -39.55 1.15
N ASP A 18 7.80 -40.67 1.77
CA ASP A 18 6.88 -41.49 2.56
C ASP A 18 6.33 -40.69 3.75
N TRP A 19 7.19 -39.96 4.44
CA TRP A 19 6.78 -39.06 5.52
C TRP A 19 5.89 -37.92 5.03
N ASN A 20 6.27 -37.24 3.96
CA ASN A 20 5.50 -36.15 3.35
C ASN A 20 4.09 -36.62 2.96
N ASN A 21 3.99 -37.81 2.36
CA ASN A 21 2.70 -38.41 1.99
C ASN A 21 1.89 -38.77 3.24
N LYS A 22 2.52 -39.32 4.27
CA LYS A 22 1.86 -39.63 5.55
C LYS A 22 1.29 -38.38 6.21
N ILE A 23 2.03 -37.27 6.26
CA ILE A 23 1.57 -36.02 6.87
C ILE A 23 0.47 -35.37 6.04
N THR A 24 0.67 -35.28 4.72
CA THR A 24 -0.29 -34.63 3.82
C THR A 24 -1.58 -35.42 3.63
N TYR A 25 -1.57 -36.74 3.91
CA TYR A 25 -2.77 -37.57 3.95
C TYR A 25 -3.82 -37.07 4.96
N PHE A 26 -3.38 -36.49 6.09
CA PHE A 26 -4.30 -35.96 7.10
C PHE A 26 -4.91 -34.60 6.73
N PHE A 27 -4.50 -34.00 5.62
CA PHE A 27 -5.03 -32.71 5.22
C PHE A 27 -6.39 -32.84 4.55
N ASP A 28 -7.32 -32.00 5.02
CA ASP A 28 -8.59 -31.76 4.35
C ASP A 28 -8.34 -31.16 2.96
N GLN A 29 -8.45 -32.00 1.93
CA GLN A 29 -8.19 -31.64 0.54
C GLN A 29 -9.20 -30.62 0.00
N GLU A 30 -10.35 -30.41 0.65
CA GLU A 30 -11.29 -29.35 0.27
C GLU A 30 -10.80 -27.98 0.74
N LYS A 31 -9.95 -27.94 1.77
CA LYS A 31 -9.46 -26.70 2.39
C LYS A 31 -8.00 -26.40 2.08
N ILE A 32 -7.17 -27.42 1.93
CA ILE A 32 -5.73 -27.29 1.71
C ILE A 32 -5.35 -27.87 0.35
N GLU A 33 -4.50 -27.16 -0.37
CA GLU A 33 -3.82 -27.62 -1.58
C GLU A 33 -2.32 -27.63 -1.29
N VAL A 34 -1.66 -28.78 -1.41
CA VAL A 34 -0.22 -28.89 -1.15
C VAL A 34 0.54 -29.06 -2.46
N PHE A 35 1.53 -28.21 -2.68
CA PHE A 35 2.55 -28.44 -3.69
C PHE A 35 3.68 -29.25 -3.06
N LYS A 36 3.95 -30.44 -3.61
CA LYS A 36 5.00 -31.37 -3.17
C LYS A 36 6.12 -31.40 -4.22
N PRO A 37 7.29 -30.79 -3.96
CA PRO A 37 8.37 -30.70 -4.95
C PRO A 37 8.77 -32.06 -5.55
N HIS A 38 8.77 -33.11 -4.74
CA HIS A 38 9.13 -34.47 -5.18
C HIS A 38 8.18 -35.11 -6.20
N GLU A 39 6.97 -34.58 -6.41
CA GLU A 39 6.07 -35.04 -7.49
C GLU A 39 6.39 -34.38 -8.83
N HIS A 40 7.18 -33.31 -8.82
CA HIS A 40 7.58 -32.54 -9.99
C HIS A 40 9.07 -32.69 -10.33
N ASN A 41 9.84 -33.25 -9.38
CA ASN A 41 11.28 -33.44 -9.47
C ASN A 41 11.58 -34.95 -9.52
N PRO A 42 11.96 -35.51 -10.69
CA PRO A 42 12.31 -36.93 -10.78
C PRO A 42 13.57 -37.20 -9.95
N TRP A 43 13.43 -37.98 -8.88
CA TRP A 43 14.54 -38.33 -7.96
C TRP A 43 15.67 -39.14 -8.62
N ASN A 44 15.42 -39.70 -9.80
CA ASN A 44 16.35 -40.54 -10.56
C ASN A 44 17.08 -39.82 -11.70
N ASP A 45 16.70 -38.58 -12.02
CA ASP A 45 17.31 -37.85 -13.13
C ASP A 45 18.49 -37.02 -12.62
N ARG A 46 19.53 -36.90 -13.46
CA ARG A 46 20.71 -36.09 -13.12
C ARG A 46 20.30 -34.62 -13.09
N HIS A 47 20.73 -33.89 -12.05
CA HIS A 47 20.44 -32.47 -11.87
C HIS A 47 20.74 -31.61 -13.13
N GLU A 48 21.78 -31.98 -13.87
CA GLU A 48 22.25 -31.32 -15.10
C GLU A 48 21.18 -31.22 -16.20
N THR A 49 20.21 -32.13 -16.26
CA THR A 49 19.26 -32.21 -17.38
C THR A 49 18.03 -31.31 -17.21
N PHE A 50 17.68 -30.88 -15.98
CA PHE A 50 16.43 -30.16 -15.72
C PHE A 50 16.54 -28.98 -14.73
N ALA A 51 17.75 -28.61 -14.28
CA ALA A 51 17.98 -27.68 -13.17
C ALA A 51 17.14 -26.39 -13.21
N LYS A 52 17.10 -25.69 -14.35
CA LYS A 52 16.38 -24.40 -14.44
C LYS A 52 14.86 -24.57 -14.38
N LYS A 53 14.30 -25.61 -15.02
CA LYS A 53 12.85 -25.85 -15.04
C LYS A 53 12.35 -26.23 -13.66
N VAL A 54 13.08 -27.09 -12.96
CA VAL A 54 12.80 -27.49 -11.56
C VAL A 54 12.78 -26.26 -10.67
N PHE A 55 13.87 -25.49 -10.68
CA PHE A 55 13.98 -24.25 -9.91
C PHE A 55 12.85 -23.24 -10.21
N ASP A 56 12.55 -22.99 -11.49
CA ASP A 56 11.49 -22.05 -11.88
C ASP A 56 10.11 -22.53 -11.42
N THR A 57 9.87 -23.85 -11.42
CA THR A 57 8.62 -24.47 -10.96
C THR A 57 8.47 -24.34 -9.45
N ASP A 58 9.51 -24.69 -8.69
CA ASP A 58 9.54 -24.58 -7.23
C ASP A 58 9.40 -23.12 -6.78
N LEU A 59 10.12 -22.21 -7.43
CA LEU A 59 10.03 -20.78 -7.14
C LEU A 59 8.63 -20.21 -7.44
N ASP A 60 7.98 -20.65 -8.52
CA ASP A 60 6.60 -20.26 -8.83
C ASP A 60 5.61 -20.82 -7.79
N ALA A 61 5.79 -22.06 -7.35
CA ALA A 61 4.99 -22.66 -6.28
C ALA A 61 5.17 -21.94 -4.93
N ILE A 62 6.42 -21.61 -4.56
CA ILE A 62 6.74 -20.76 -3.40
C ILE A 62 6.08 -19.39 -3.52
N LYS A 63 6.06 -18.77 -4.70
CA LYS A 63 5.38 -17.49 -4.93
C LYS A 63 3.86 -17.60 -4.83
N LYS A 64 3.27 -18.72 -5.24
CA LYS A 64 1.81 -18.96 -5.21
C LYS A 64 1.28 -19.47 -3.86
N SER A 65 2.13 -20.04 -3.02
CA SER A 65 1.75 -20.57 -1.71
C SER A 65 1.23 -19.46 -0.78
N HIS A 66 0.49 -19.87 0.25
CA HIS A 66 0.16 -19.03 1.39
C HIS A 66 0.99 -19.41 2.62
N ILE A 67 1.47 -20.66 2.72
CA ILE A 67 2.29 -21.14 3.84
C ILE A 67 3.48 -21.94 3.28
N GLY A 68 4.66 -21.75 3.86
CA GLY A 68 5.76 -22.72 3.73
C GLY A 68 5.70 -23.70 4.89
N LEU A 69 5.57 -25.01 4.62
CA LEU A 69 5.52 -26.05 5.64
C LEU A 69 6.80 -26.88 5.61
N CYS A 70 7.65 -26.73 6.62
CA CYS A 70 8.86 -27.52 6.79
C CYS A 70 8.56 -28.84 7.48
N LEU A 71 8.94 -29.94 6.85
CA LEU A 71 8.90 -31.29 7.41
C LEU A 71 10.29 -31.91 7.47
N PRO A 72 10.56 -32.81 8.43
CA PRO A 72 11.71 -33.70 8.35
C PRO A 72 11.51 -34.77 7.24
N GLU A 73 12.55 -35.33 6.63
CA GLU A 73 13.95 -34.92 6.71
C GLU A 73 14.21 -33.59 6.00
N PHE A 74 15.09 -32.77 6.55
CA PHE A 74 15.40 -31.43 6.04
C PHE A 74 16.76 -31.44 5.31
N GLY A 75 16.80 -30.88 4.10
CA GLY A 75 18.01 -30.82 3.26
C GLY A 75 18.64 -29.43 3.17
N ASN A 76 19.77 -29.33 2.47
CA ASN A 76 20.46 -28.05 2.24
C ASN A 76 19.57 -27.06 1.45
N ASP A 77 18.90 -27.54 0.40
CA ASP A 77 18.03 -26.71 -0.45
C ASP A 77 16.83 -26.14 0.34
N CYS A 78 16.33 -26.91 1.31
CA CYS A 78 15.29 -26.47 2.23
C CYS A 78 15.70 -25.22 3.03
N SER A 79 17.00 -25.05 3.32
CA SER A 79 17.52 -23.86 4.01
C SER A 79 17.35 -22.60 3.17
N TRP A 80 17.54 -22.70 1.85
CA TRP A 80 17.32 -21.58 0.94
C TRP A 80 15.84 -21.19 0.89
N GLU A 81 14.95 -22.17 0.84
CA GLU A 81 13.49 -21.96 0.85
C GLU A 81 13.06 -21.29 2.16
N CYS A 82 13.55 -21.77 3.31
CA CYS A 82 13.35 -21.11 4.61
C CYS A 82 13.85 -19.67 4.60
N GLY A 83 15.04 -19.42 4.01
CA GLY A 83 15.58 -18.08 3.81
C GLY A 83 14.64 -17.19 3.00
N TRP A 84 14.07 -17.71 1.91
CA TRP A 84 13.09 -17.00 1.09
C TRP A 84 11.84 -16.63 1.91
N TYR A 85 11.28 -17.58 2.67
CA TYR A 85 10.10 -17.32 3.51
C TYR A 85 10.38 -16.33 4.65
N SER A 86 11.57 -16.39 5.26
CA SER A 86 11.97 -15.49 6.33
C SER A 86 12.02 -14.01 5.90
N ASN A 87 12.23 -13.76 4.61
CA ASN A 87 12.19 -12.43 4.00
C ASN A 87 10.83 -12.12 3.35
N SER A 88 9.81 -12.93 3.60
CA SER A 88 8.46 -12.78 3.06
C SER A 88 7.45 -12.47 4.17
N ARG A 89 6.22 -12.08 3.79
CA ARG A 89 5.10 -11.95 4.74
C ARG A 89 4.38 -13.29 4.99
N LYS A 90 4.79 -14.36 4.30
CA LYS A 90 4.14 -15.67 4.40
C LYS A 90 4.70 -16.40 5.61
N PRO A 91 3.85 -17.04 6.43
CA PRO A 91 4.33 -17.78 7.58
C PRO A 91 5.10 -19.02 7.13
N LEU A 92 6.27 -19.21 7.74
CA LEU A 92 7.03 -20.45 7.73
C LEU A 92 6.65 -21.26 8.96
N VAL A 93 6.05 -22.43 8.73
CA VAL A 93 5.57 -23.35 9.76
C VAL A 93 6.47 -24.59 9.74
N ALA A 94 7.06 -24.94 10.87
CA ALA A 94 7.73 -26.22 11.03
C ALA A 94 6.79 -27.20 11.73
N PHE A 95 6.56 -28.38 11.16
CA PHE A 95 5.95 -29.49 11.89
C PHE A 95 7.04 -30.45 12.36
N VAL A 96 7.07 -30.70 13.67
CA VAL A 96 8.12 -31.47 14.34
C VAL A 96 7.46 -32.53 15.21
N ASP A 97 7.68 -33.80 14.91
CA ASP A 97 7.29 -34.89 15.81
C ASP A 97 8.42 -35.13 16.84
N ASN A 98 9.05 -36.31 16.83
CA ASN A 98 10.20 -36.63 17.66
C ASN A 98 11.57 -36.29 17.02
N GLN A 99 11.57 -35.87 15.75
CA GLN A 99 12.81 -35.59 14.98
C GLN A 99 13.22 -34.12 15.08
N THR A 100 13.97 -33.77 16.11
CA THR A 100 14.43 -32.38 16.33
C THR A 100 15.81 -32.08 15.74
N ALA A 101 16.53 -33.08 15.22
CA ALA A 101 17.94 -32.94 14.82
C ALA A 101 18.17 -31.87 13.74
N TRP A 102 17.24 -31.71 12.80
CA TRP A 102 17.32 -30.72 11.74
C TRP A 102 17.08 -29.28 12.21
N LEU A 103 16.48 -29.09 13.39
CA LEU A 103 16.34 -27.78 14.03
C LEU A 103 17.59 -27.39 14.84
N ARG A 104 18.75 -28.01 14.59
CA ARG A 104 20.01 -27.57 15.20
C ARG A 104 20.50 -26.24 14.62
N ASP A 105 20.20 -25.97 13.35
CA ASP A 105 20.75 -24.84 12.62
C ASP A 105 20.05 -23.52 13.00
N TRP A 106 20.82 -22.56 13.49
CA TRP A 106 20.29 -21.29 14.01
C TRP A 106 19.53 -20.48 12.96
N MET A 107 19.99 -20.50 11.71
CA MET A 107 19.35 -19.75 10.62
C MET A 107 17.97 -20.31 10.28
N VAL A 108 17.81 -21.64 10.31
CA VAL A 108 16.51 -22.29 10.10
C VAL A 108 15.57 -21.94 11.25
N LYS A 109 16.02 -22.09 12.51
CA LYS A 109 15.23 -21.70 13.70
C LYS A 109 14.82 -20.23 13.69
N GLY A 110 15.75 -19.35 13.30
CA GLY A 110 15.51 -17.92 13.19
C GLY A 110 14.44 -17.57 12.16
N GLY A 111 14.42 -18.27 11.02
CA GLY A 111 13.46 -18.06 9.94
C GLY A 111 12.04 -18.57 10.22
N ILE A 112 11.88 -19.58 11.08
CA ILE A 112 10.57 -20.16 11.41
C ILE A 112 9.69 -19.16 12.18
N ASN A 113 8.41 -19.08 11.82
CA ASN A 113 7.42 -18.26 12.53
C ASN A 113 6.62 -19.09 13.55
N PHE A 114 6.22 -20.30 13.15
CA PHE A 114 5.40 -21.20 13.96
C PHE A 114 6.03 -22.59 14.02
N VAL A 115 6.00 -23.22 15.19
CA VAL A 115 6.36 -24.63 15.34
C VAL A 115 5.14 -25.39 15.82
N VAL A 116 4.73 -26.42 15.09
CA VAL A 116 3.62 -27.30 15.46
C VAL A 116 4.20 -28.67 15.79
N THR A 117 3.78 -29.26 16.89
CA THR A 117 4.20 -30.59 17.30
C THR A 117 3.04 -31.36 17.89
N ASN A 118 3.00 -32.67 17.68
CA ASN A 118 2.10 -33.59 18.36
C ASN A 118 2.78 -34.33 19.53
N ASN A 119 4.05 -34.02 19.80
CA ASN A 119 4.85 -34.68 20.83
C ASN A 119 5.10 -33.74 22.01
N ARG A 120 4.67 -34.15 23.20
CA ARG A 120 4.75 -33.30 24.40
C ARG A 120 6.20 -33.07 24.87
N ASP A 121 7.06 -34.07 24.78
CA ASP A 121 8.47 -33.92 25.16
C ASP A 121 9.20 -32.98 24.20
N THR A 122 8.91 -33.09 22.89
CA THR A 122 9.39 -32.14 21.89
C THR A 122 8.90 -30.73 22.19
N PHE A 123 7.61 -30.56 22.51
CA PHE A 123 7.06 -29.25 22.87
C PHE A 123 7.80 -28.58 24.02
N GLU A 124 8.07 -29.30 25.11
CA GLU A 124 8.82 -28.77 26.25
C GLU A 124 10.28 -28.47 25.90
N LYS A 125 10.92 -29.30 25.06
CA LYS A 125 12.28 -29.01 24.54
C LYS A 125 12.29 -27.72 23.71
N LEU A 126 11.33 -27.54 22.81
CA LEU A 126 11.23 -26.36 21.95
C LEU A 126 10.95 -25.08 22.75
N LYS A 127 10.15 -25.16 23.81
CA LYS A 127 9.91 -24.02 24.72
C LYS A 127 11.17 -23.57 25.47
N ASN A 128 12.12 -24.47 25.66
CA ASN A 128 13.40 -24.18 26.32
C ASN A 128 14.53 -23.87 25.33
N ASP A 129 14.31 -24.01 24.01
CA ASP A 129 15.31 -23.69 22.99
C ASP A 129 15.61 -22.18 22.98
N PRO A 130 16.89 -21.75 22.95
CA PRO A 130 17.27 -20.34 23.03
C PRO A 130 16.67 -19.43 21.96
N ILE A 131 16.31 -19.98 20.78
CA ILE A 131 15.77 -19.22 19.64
C ILE A 131 14.27 -19.45 19.53
N LEU A 132 13.82 -20.72 19.60
CA LEU A 132 12.42 -21.07 19.34
C LEU A 132 11.47 -20.68 20.48
N LYS A 133 11.96 -20.47 21.70
CA LYS A 133 11.13 -19.99 22.82
C LYS A 133 10.44 -18.64 22.57
N TYR A 134 10.96 -17.84 21.64
CA TYR A 134 10.36 -16.56 21.24
C TYR A 134 9.41 -16.69 20.03
N LYS A 135 9.18 -17.91 19.55
CA LYS A 135 8.27 -18.23 18.43
C LYS A 135 6.95 -18.77 18.98
N THR A 136 5.94 -18.84 18.11
CA THR A 136 4.66 -19.45 18.49
C THR A 136 4.78 -20.97 18.35
N ILE A 137 4.80 -21.67 19.49
CA ILE A 137 4.85 -23.13 19.54
C ILE A 137 3.45 -23.65 19.88
N VAL A 138 2.93 -24.56 19.06
CA VAL A 138 1.59 -25.14 19.20
C VAL A 138 1.71 -26.65 19.41
N LEU A 139 1.19 -27.15 20.52
CA LEU A 139 0.98 -28.58 20.75
C LEU A 139 -0.40 -28.95 20.21
N ILE A 140 -0.45 -29.93 19.30
CA ILE A 140 -1.68 -30.57 18.81
C ILE A 140 -1.78 -31.97 19.41
N ASN A 141 -2.99 -32.48 19.61
CA ASN A 141 -3.16 -33.81 20.23
C ASN A 141 -3.00 -34.96 19.23
N ASN A 142 -3.27 -34.69 17.95
CA ASN A 142 -3.24 -35.67 16.88
C ASN A 142 -3.02 -34.97 15.52
N MET A 143 -2.75 -35.76 14.49
CA MET A 143 -2.44 -35.24 13.15
C MET A 143 -3.62 -34.55 12.46
N GLN A 144 -4.86 -34.92 12.80
CA GLN A 144 -6.07 -34.33 12.22
C GLN A 144 -6.22 -32.85 12.62
N GLU A 145 -5.70 -32.46 13.78
CA GLU A 145 -5.69 -31.06 14.24
C GLU A 145 -4.68 -30.17 13.46
N LEU A 146 -3.76 -30.75 12.70
CA LEU A 146 -2.76 -29.97 11.95
C LEU A 146 -3.42 -29.07 10.89
N THR A 147 -4.45 -29.56 10.19
CA THR A 147 -5.22 -28.76 9.23
C THR A 147 -5.85 -27.54 9.90
N ALA A 148 -6.58 -27.74 10.99
CA ALA A 148 -7.23 -26.64 11.71
C ALA A 148 -6.21 -25.63 12.25
N THR A 149 -5.04 -26.11 12.68
CA THR A 149 -3.93 -25.27 13.13
C THR A 149 -3.35 -24.43 11.99
N LEU A 150 -3.13 -25.01 10.82
CA LEU A 150 -2.66 -24.29 9.62
C LEU A 150 -3.71 -23.27 9.14
N GLU A 151 -5.00 -23.59 9.23
CA GLU A 151 -6.08 -22.63 8.98
C GLU A 151 -6.03 -21.46 9.97
N LYS A 152 -5.82 -21.73 11.26
CA LYS A 152 -5.69 -20.69 12.29
C LYS A 152 -4.47 -19.79 12.03
N ILE A 153 -3.32 -20.37 11.69
CA ILE A 153 -2.10 -19.64 11.34
C ILE A 153 -2.32 -18.76 10.11
N HIS A 154 -2.94 -19.32 9.06
CA HIS A 154 -3.31 -18.58 7.86
C HIS A 154 -4.24 -17.41 8.22
N LYS A 155 -5.30 -17.66 9.00
CA LYS A 155 -6.22 -16.62 9.46
C LYS A 155 -5.49 -15.55 10.27
N GLN A 156 -4.67 -15.91 11.24
CA GLN A 156 -3.92 -14.95 12.05
C GLN A 156 -2.97 -14.08 11.20
N THR A 157 -2.32 -14.68 10.20
CA THR A 157 -1.34 -13.99 9.36
C THR A 157 -2.02 -13.05 8.35
N TYR A 158 -3.18 -13.44 7.82
CA TYR A 158 -3.85 -12.73 6.72
C TYR A 158 -5.15 -12.01 7.11
N GLN A 159 -5.72 -12.26 8.29
CA GLN A 159 -7.00 -11.68 8.74
C GLN A 159 -6.84 -10.68 9.89
N ASN A 160 -5.67 -10.07 10.11
CA ASN A 160 -5.62 -8.84 10.90
C ASN A 160 -6.22 -7.68 10.09
N ASN A 161 -7.51 -7.82 9.76
CA ASN A 161 -8.28 -7.03 8.81
C ASN A 161 -8.25 -5.55 9.18
N PHE A 162 -8.18 -5.24 10.48
CA PHE A 162 -8.14 -3.87 10.95
C PHE A 162 -6.90 -3.14 10.45
N MET A 163 -5.70 -3.70 10.68
CA MET A 163 -4.46 -3.04 10.25
C MET A 163 -4.39 -2.96 8.72
N HIS A 164 -4.85 -3.99 8.02
CA HIS A 164 -4.96 -3.96 6.56
C HIS A 164 -5.90 -2.86 6.06
N TYR A 165 -7.10 -2.75 6.61
CA TYR A 165 -8.07 -1.71 6.23
C TYR A 165 -7.56 -0.32 6.60
N PHE A 166 -6.95 -0.16 7.78
CA PHE A 166 -6.37 1.10 8.22
C PHE A 166 -5.23 1.55 7.29
N LEU A 167 -4.28 0.67 6.95
CA LEU A 167 -3.21 1.01 6.02
C LEU A 167 -3.73 1.28 4.60
N ASN A 168 -4.73 0.53 4.15
CA ASN A 168 -5.38 0.74 2.85
C ASN A 168 -6.21 2.05 2.82
N ALA A 169 -6.65 2.56 3.98
CA ALA A 169 -7.27 3.88 4.11
C ALA A 169 -6.28 5.04 3.95
N ARG A 170 -4.96 4.76 3.91
CA ARG A 170 -3.88 5.73 3.66
C ARG A 170 -3.95 6.93 4.62
N PRO A 171 -3.77 6.71 5.94
CA PRO A 171 -3.92 7.73 6.96
C PRO A 171 -3.00 8.95 6.73
N TYR A 172 -1.85 8.74 6.10
CA TYR A 172 -0.92 9.81 5.71
C TYR A 172 -1.52 10.85 4.75
N SER A 173 -2.64 10.55 4.07
CA SER A 173 -3.36 11.48 3.20
C SER A 173 -4.56 12.14 3.87
N TRP A 174 -4.93 11.76 5.10
CA TRP A 174 -6.10 12.34 5.78
C TRP A 174 -5.90 13.82 6.10
N ILE A 175 -4.65 14.25 6.32
CA ILE A 175 -4.33 15.66 6.51
C ILE A 175 -4.74 16.51 5.30
N ASP A 176 -4.62 15.98 4.08
CA ASP A 176 -5.03 16.70 2.87
C ASP A 176 -6.55 16.94 2.86
N LEU A 177 -7.34 15.96 3.32
CA LEU A 177 -8.80 16.08 3.44
C LEU A 177 -9.20 17.12 4.49
N VAL A 178 -8.49 17.14 5.62
CA VAL A 178 -8.68 18.16 6.66
C VAL A 178 -8.39 19.54 6.06
N MET A 179 -7.24 19.72 5.40
CA MET A 179 -6.88 21.00 4.75
C MET A 179 -7.90 21.42 3.68
N LEU A 180 -8.43 20.49 2.89
CA LEU A 180 -9.51 20.76 1.94
C LEU A 180 -10.78 21.27 2.64
N GLY A 181 -11.17 20.65 3.76
CA GLY A 181 -12.28 21.08 4.59
C GLY A 181 -12.08 22.50 5.15
N TYR A 182 -10.89 22.80 5.66
CA TYR A 182 -10.51 24.15 6.11
C TYR A 182 -10.56 25.18 4.99
N LEU A 183 -10.00 24.85 3.83
CA LEU A 183 -9.98 25.74 2.68
C LEU A 183 -11.40 26.05 2.19
N ALA A 184 -12.29 25.04 2.14
CA ALA A 184 -13.68 25.22 1.75
C ALA A 184 -14.49 26.01 2.79
N LYS A 185 -14.31 25.70 4.09
CA LYS A 185 -14.97 26.45 5.16
C LYS A 185 -14.56 27.91 5.12
N PHE A 186 -13.27 28.18 5.01
CA PHE A 186 -12.77 29.54 4.98
C PHE A 186 -13.23 30.28 3.72
N SER A 187 -13.19 29.65 2.55
CA SER A 187 -13.57 30.32 1.30
C SER A 187 -15.00 30.88 1.35
N ILE A 188 -15.90 30.19 2.06
CA ILE A 188 -17.31 30.56 2.24
C ILE A 188 -17.55 31.42 3.48
N THR A 189 -17.14 30.96 4.66
CA THR A 189 -17.51 31.58 5.94
C THR A 189 -16.56 32.66 6.42
N LYS A 190 -15.34 32.72 5.85
CA LYS A 190 -14.22 33.56 6.34
C LYS A 190 -13.78 33.25 7.77
N THR A 191 -14.14 32.07 8.30
CA THR A 191 -13.74 31.60 9.63
C THR A 191 -12.84 30.37 9.55
N LEU A 192 -11.82 30.29 10.40
CA LEU A 192 -10.95 29.11 10.52
C LEU A 192 -11.33 28.18 11.66
N SER A 193 -12.06 28.64 12.67
CA SER A 193 -12.37 27.81 13.84
C SER A 193 -13.21 26.61 13.43
N PHE A 194 -12.65 25.40 13.54
CA PHE A 194 -13.44 24.17 13.47
C PHE A 194 -14.16 23.97 14.79
N SER A 195 -15.48 23.98 14.70
CA SER A 195 -16.37 23.61 15.80
C SER A 195 -16.80 22.16 15.64
N ILE A 196 -17.39 21.59 16.70
CA ILE A 196 -17.97 20.24 16.65
C ILE A 196 -19.02 20.13 15.53
N SER A 197 -19.68 21.22 15.18
CA SER A 197 -20.69 21.25 14.10
C SER A 197 -20.11 21.02 12.70
N ASP A 198 -18.79 21.18 12.53
CA ASP A 198 -18.06 20.92 11.28
C ASP A 198 -17.55 19.47 11.18
N SER A 199 -17.65 18.68 12.25
CA SER A 199 -17.24 17.27 12.25
C SER A 199 -17.92 16.40 11.17
N PRO A 200 -19.21 16.62 10.79
CA PRO A 200 -19.82 15.83 9.73
C PRO A 200 -19.19 16.11 8.36
N LEU A 201 -18.66 17.32 8.09
CA LEU A 201 -17.93 17.58 6.85
C LEU A 201 -16.69 16.68 6.75
N LEU A 202 -15.87 16.65 7.81
CA LEU A 202 -14.64 15.84 7.83
C LEU A 202 -14.97 14.35 7.73
N ALA A 203 -16.03 13.91 8.40
CA ALA A 203 -16.52 12.54 8.28
C ALA A 203 -16.97 12.22 6.84
N GLY A 204 -17.68 13.14 6.17
CA GLY A 204 -18.09 13.00 4.78
C GLY A 204 -16.91 12.90 3.82
N LEU A 205 -15.93 13.80 3.94
CA LEU A 205 -14.70 13.78 3.14
C LEU A 205 -13.88 12.51 3.36
N LEU A 206 -13.71 12.09 4.63
CA LEU A 206 -13.03 10.85 4.96
C LEU A 206 -13.78 9.65 4.36
N CYS A 207 -15.10 9.62 4.42
CA CYS A 207 -15.90 8.55 3.84
C CYS A 207 -15.77 8.46 2.32
N LEU A 208 -15.75 9.59 1.59
CA LEU A 208 -15.47 9.59 0.15
C LEU A 208 -14.06 9.06 -0.16
N TRP A 209 -13.07 9.46 0.62
CA TRP A 209 -11.70 8.94 0.51
C TRP A 209 -11.60 7.45 0.79
N LEU A 210 -12.30 6.96 1.82
CA LEU A 210 -12.37 5.54 2.16
C LEU A 210 -13.03 4.75 1.04
N PHE A 211 -14.17 5.21 0.51
CA PHE A 211 -14.83 4.59 -0.64
C PHE A 211 -13.85 4.41 -1.80
N PHE A 212 -13.17 5.49 -2.18
CA PHE A 212 -12.21 5.46 -3.28
C PHE A 212 -11.07 4.45 -3.07
N ASN A 213 -10.42 4.47 -1.91
CA ASN A 213 -9.31 3.55 -1.68
C ASN A 213 -9.80 2.11 -1.55
N PHE A 214 -10.94 1.88 -0.89
CA PHE A 214 -11.45 0.53 -0.69
C PHE A 214 -11.91 -0.12 -1.99
N ILE A 215 -12.58 0.62 -2.86
CA ILE A 215 -12.97 0.10 -4.18
C ILE A 215 -11.74 -0.14 -5.08
N LEU A 216 -10.72 0.71 -4.96
CA LEU A 216 -9.45 0.56 -5.67
C LEU A 216 -8.70 -0.71 -5.25
N GLU A 217 -8.55 -0.95 -3.95
CA GLU A 217 -7.89 -2.14 -3.43
C GLU A 217 -8.72 -3.41 -3.70
N LYS A 218 -10.07 -3.32 -3.69
CA LYS A 218 -10.93 -4.41 -4.15
C LYS A 218 -10.66 -4.79 -5.61
N LYS A 219 -10.56 -3.80 -6.51
CA LYS A 219 -10.37 -4.08 -7.95
C LYS A 219 -8.97 -4.59 -8.27
N HIS A 220 -7.94 -4.02 -7.67
CA HIS A 220 -6.56 -4.40 -7.98
C HIS A 220 -6.05 -5.57 -7.15
N ALA A 221 -6.63 -5.83 -5.97
CA ALA A 221 -6.41 -7.01 -5.13
C ALA A 221 -4.94 -7.48 -5.07
N TYR A 222 -4.03 -6.55 -4.75
CA TYR A 222 -2.62 -6.90 -4.60
C TYR A 222 -2.45 -7.95 -3.51
N ASP A 223 -1.77 -9.06 -3.83
CA ASP A 223 -1.64 -10.24 -2.93
C ASP A 223 -1.17 -9.88 -1.51
N TYR A 224 -0.33 -8.85 -1.39
CA TYR A 224 0.27 -8.42 -0.12
C TYR A 224 -0.53 -7.36 0.66
N ARG A 225 -1.60 -6.78 0.08
CA ARG A 225 -2.43 -5.72 0.72
C ARG A 225 -3.75 -6.25 1.29
N GLY A 226 -4.12 -7.48 0.96
CA GLY A 226 -5.42 -8.06 1.27
C GLY A 226 -6.52 -7.51 0.35
N SER A 227 -7.56 -8.32 0.11
CA SER A 227 -8.73 -7.88 -0.65
C SER A 227 -9.79 -7.31 0.30
N ILE A 228 -10.50 -6.27 -0.16
CA ILE A 228 -11.60 -5.66 0.59
C ILE A 228 -12.92 -6.21 0.04
N ALA A 229 -13.80 -6.65 0.93
CA ALA A 229 -15.14 -7.11 0.56
C ALA A 229 -15.95 -5.94 -0.05
N PHE A 230 -16.95 -6.25 -0.88
CA PHE A 230 -17.70 -5.21 -1.59
C PHE A 230 -18.48 -4.31 -0.63
N LEU A 231 -19.18 -4.90 0.34
CA LEU A 231 -20.04 -4.15 1.25
C LEU A 231 -19.26 -3.13 2.11
N PRO A 232 -18.12 -3.48 2.76
CA PRO A 232 -17.26 -2.49 3.42
C PRO A 232 -16.71 -1.41 2.49
N ALA A 233 -16.49 -1.72 1.20
CA ALA A 233 -16.06 -0.71 0.24
C ALA A 233 -17.18 0.29 -0.11
N MET A 234 -18.44 -0.15 -0.18
CA MET A 234 -19.59 0.70 -0.53
C MET A 234 -20.17 1.48 0.65
N ALA A 235 -20.08 0.98 1.88
CA ALA A 235 -20.65 1.64 3.05
C ALA A 235 -20.20 3.11 3.23
N PRO A 236 -18.91 3.47 3.05
CA PRO A 236 -18.48 4.87 3.14
C PRO A 236 -19.16 5.79 2.13
N LEU A 237 -19.46 5.33 0.90
CA LEU A 237 -20.16 6.14 -0.09
C LEU A 237 -21.57 6.50 0.38
N LEU A 238 -22.30 5.53 0.92
CA LEU A 238 -23.65 5.74 1.45
C LEU A 238 -23.62 6.73 2.62
N ILE A 239 -22.68 6.56 3.55
CA ILE A 239 -22.52 7.46 4.70
C ILE A 239 -22.20 8.88 4.24
N ALA A 240 -21.26 9.06 3.31
CA ALA A 240 -20.93 10.38 2.76
C ALA A 240 -22.12 11.04 2.07
N THR A 241 -22.90 10.27 1.30
CA THR A 241 -24.10 10.75 0.62
C THR A 241 -25.16 11.20 1.61
N THR A 242 -25.42 10.40 2.65
CA THR A 242 -26.40 10.74 3.70
C THR A 242 -25.97 11.99 4.46
N ILE A 243 -24.71 12.07 4.90
CA ILE A 243 -24.18 13.23 5.61
C ILE A 243 -24.29 14.49 4.75
N GLY A 244 -23.89 14.40 3.49
CA GLY A 244 -23.98 15.51 2.54
C GLY A 244 -25.42 15.96 2.33
N PHE A 245 -26.33 15.03 2.03
CA PHE A 245 -27.73 15.32 1.74
C PHE A 245 -28.45 15.99 2.92
N LEU A 246 -28.23 15.50 4.15
CA LEU A 246 -28.81 16.08 5.37
C LEU A 246 -28.36 17.53 5.62
N LYS A 247 -27.21 17.93 5.08
CA LYS A 247 -26.66 19.27 5.23
C LYS A 247 -27.02 20.18 4.08
N ASN A 248 -26.83 19.71 2.85
CA ASN A 248 -27.25 20.40 1.64
C ASN A 248 -27.45 19.38 0.50
N PRO A 249 -28.67 19.23 -0.04
CA PRO A 249 -28.95 18.30 -1.14
C PRO A 249 -28.07 18.49 -2.38
N SER A 250 -27.58 19.70 -2.64
CA SER A 250 -26.68 19.97 -3.77
C SER A 250 -25.35 19.21 -3.69
N THR A 251 -24.95 18.73 -2.51
CA THR A 251 -23.74 17.92 -2.32
C THR A 251 -23.83 16.54 -2.99
N ILE A 252 -25.02 16.05 -3.36
CA ILE A 252 -25.18 14.79 -4.09
C ILE A 252 -24.46 14.85 -5.46
N LEU A 253 -24.48 16.01 -6.13
CA LEU A 253 -23.88 16.16 -7.45
C LEU A 253 -22.38 15.86 -7.47
N PRO A 254 -21.52 16.49 -6.64
CA PRO A 254 -20.10 16.14 -6.59
C PRO A 254 -19.85 14.70 -6.13
N VAL A 255 -20.70 14.11 -5.26
CA VAL A 255 -20.58 12.68 -4.90
C VAL A 255 -20.80 11.79 -6.13
N LEU A 256 -21.84 12.07 -6.93
CA LEU A 256 -22.11 11.34 -8.18
C LEU A 256 -20.96 11.49 -9.18
N ILE A 257 -20.49 12.73 -9.41
CA ILE A 257 -19.36 13.01 -10.29
C ILE A 257 -18.12 12.24 -9.83
N SER A 258 -17.78 12.30 -8.54
CA SER A 258 -16.63 11.60 -7.98
C SER A 258 -16.74 10.08 -8.16
N THR A 259 -17.94 9.51 -8.01
CA THR A 259 -18.20 8.08 -8.19
C THR A 259 -17.97 7.65 -9.64
N ILE A 260 -18.44 8.44 -10.61
CA ILE A 260 -18.21 8.20 -12.03
C ILE A 260 -16.71 8.29 -12.35
N LEU A 261 -16.02 9.31 -11.85
CA LEU A 261 -14.58 9.49 -12.04
C LEU A 261 -13.78 8.34 -11.43
N ILE A 262 -14.16 7.86 -10.25
CA ILE A 262 -13.55 6.68 -9.61
C ILE A 262 -13.77 5.45 -10.50
N ALA A 263 -14.98 5.24 -11.02
CA ALA A 263 -15.26 4.13 -11.94
C ALA A 263 -14.38 4.19 -13.21
N ILE A 264 -14.16 5.38 -13.78
CA ILE A 264 -13.24 5.60 -14.91
C ILE A 264 -11.79 5.31 -14.49
N TYR A 265 -11.36 5.84 -13.34
CA TYR A 265 -9.99 5.65 -12.81
C TYR A 265 -9.66 4.18 -12.60
N LEU A 266 -10.63 3.41 -12.11
CA LEU A 266 -10.50 1.97 -11.92
C LEU A 266 -10.17 1.23 -13.24
N GLN A 267 -10.54 1.76 -14.40
CA GLN A 267 -10.25 1.16 -15.72
C GLN A 267 -8.85 1.50 -16.26
N LYS A 268 -8.03 2.27 -15.54
CA LYS A 268 -6.72 2.74 -16.03
C LYS A 268 -5.74 1.64 -16.46
N ASN A 269 -5.85 0.42 -15.90
CA ASN A 269 -4.98 -0.70 -16.26
C ASN A 269 -5.48 -1.49 -17.48
N MET A 270 -6.74 -1.29 -17.90
CA MET A 270 -7.34 -2.01 -19.03
C MET A 270 -7.15 -1.28 -20.36
N HIS A 271 -7.09 0.06 -20.33
CA HIS A 271 -7.00 0.87 -21.55
C HIS A 271 -5.76 1.77 -21.48
N ALA A 272 -4.92 1.72 -22.52
CA ALA A 272 -3.68 2.50 -22.57
C ALA A 272 -3.93 4.02 -22.47
N LEU A 273 -5.00 4.50 -23.12
CA LEU A 273 -5.42 5.91 -23.05
C LEU A 273 -5.71 6.32 -21.60
N LEU A 274 -6.52 5.53 -20.89
CA LEU A 274 -6.87 5.81 -19.49
C LEU A 274 -5.66 5.68 -18.57
N GLY A 275 -4.71 4.79 -18.87
CA GLY A 275 -3.44 4.70 -18.15
C GLY A 275 -2.63 6.00 -18.22
N ASN A 276 -2.54 6.61 -19.40
CA ASN A 276 -1.82 7.87 -19.61
C ASN A 276 -2.52 9.07 -18.97
N PHE A 277 -3.86 9.07 -18.93
CA PHE A 277 -4.67 10.17 -18.39
C PHE A 277 -5.20 9.93 -16.97
N ALA A 278 -4.79 8.86 -16.30
CA ALA A 278 -5.24 8.53 -14.94
C ALA A 278 -4.95 9.64 -13.93
N CYS A 279 -3.87 10.40 -14.12
CA CYS A 279 -3.51 11.55 -13.28
C CYS A 279 -4.54 12.69 -13.36
N ILE A 280 -5.11 12.94 -14.55
CA ILE A 280 -6.19 13.92 -14.77
C ILE A 280 -7.43 13.51 -14.01
N VAL A 281 -7.84 12.25 -14.15
CA VAL A 281 -9.00 11.71 -13.43
C VAL A 281 -8.80 11.81 -11.92
N ARG A 282 -7.58 11.54 -11.42
CA ARG A 282 -7.23 11.72 -10.00
C ARG A 282 -7.41 13.17 -9.55
N GLY A 283 -6.91 14.15 -10.32
CA GLY A 283 -7.10 15.56 -10.01
C GLY A 283 -8.58 15.96 -9.96
N LEU A 284 -9.41 15.46 -10.89
CA LEU A 284 -10.84 15.75 -10.92
C LEU A 284 -11.58 15.17 -9.71
N ILE A 285 -11.18 13.99 -9.21
CA ILE A 285 -11.74 13.40 -7.99
C ILE A 285 -11.49 14.34 -6.80
N GLU A 286 -10.27 14.82 -6.61
CA GLU A 286 -9.91 15.69 -5.47
C GLU A 286 -10.60 17.06 -5.58
N SER A 287 -10.68 17.61 -6.78
CA SER A 287 -11.45 18.82 -7.08
C SER A 287 -12.95 18.62 -6.76
N SER A 288 -13.53 17.45 -7.08
CA SER A 288 -14.92 17.14 -6.72
C SER A 288 -15.13 17.03 -5.20
N TYR A 289 -14.15 16.54 -4.44
CA TYR A 289 -14.20 16.53 -2.97
C TYR A 289 -14.17 17.94 -2.39
N PHE A 290 -13.38 18.84 -2.99
CA PHE A 290 -13.41 20.25 -2.61
C PHE A 290 -14.76 20.89 -2.90
N ILE A 291 -15.35 20.65 -4.06
CA ILE A 291 -16.69 21.16 -4.39
C ILE A 291 -17.78 20.58 -3.46
N PHE A 292 -17.67 19.31 -3.08
CA PHE A 292 -18.50 18.71 -2.03
C PHE A 292 -18.39 19.52 -0.73
N ALA A 293 -17.17 19.85 -0.28
CA ALA A 293 -16.94 20.62 0.93
C ALA A 293 -17.46 22.07 0.82
N VAL A 294 -17.34 22.70 -0.35
CA VAL A 294 -17.90 24.04 -0.59
C VAL A 294 -19.42 24.02 -0.53
N LEU A 295 -20.05 23.06 -1.21
CA LEU A 295 -21.51 22.91 -1.22
C LEU A 295 -22.07 22.47 0.14
N PHE A 296 -21.23 21.92 1.01
CA PHE A 296 -21.60 21.63 2.38
C PHE A 296 -21.92 22.91 3.18
N PHE A 297 -21.23 24.02 2.90
CA PHE A 297 -21.44 25.32 3.57
C PHE A 297 -22.28 26.31 2.76
N SER A 298 -22.38 26.14 1.44
CA SER A 298 -23.05 27.09 0.55
C SER A 298 -23.98 26.39 -0.46
N LYS A 299 -25.06 27.05 -0.86
CA LYS A 299 -25.92 26.59 -1.97
C LYS A 299 -25.36 26.94 -3.34
N THR A 300 -24.44 27.89 -3.41
CA THR A 300 -23.84 28.39 -4.66
C THR A 300 -22.32 28.27 -4.61
N ILE A 301 -21.70 28.13 -5.77
CA ILE A 301 -20.24 28.05 -5.91
C ILE A 301 -19.74 29.43 -6.33
N SER A 302 -18.94 30.07 -5.47
CA SER A 302 -18.31 31.36 -5.77
C SER A 302 -17.20 31.22 -6.82
N LEU A 303 -16.87 32.31 -7.53
CA LEU A 303 -15.71 32.34 -8.44
C LEU A 303 -14.41 31.95 -7.72
N SER A 304 -14.21 32.41 -6.49
CA SER A 304 -13.05 32.03 -5.67
C SER A 304 -12.97 30.51 -5.45
N SER A 305 -14.11 29.85 -5.23
CA SER A 305 -14.16 28.40 -5.06
C SER A 305 -13.86 27.67 -6.37
N ILE A 306 -14.28 28.21 -7.52
CA ILE A 306 -13.92 27.65 -8.83
C ILE A 306 -12.41 27.75 -9.05
N VAL A 307 -11.81 28.91 -8.79
CA VAL A 307 -10.35 29.11 -8.93
C VAL A 307 -9.57 28.14 -8.03
N LEU A 308 -9.96 28.02 -6.75
CA LEU A 308 -9.34 27.07 -5.82
C LEU A 308 -9.53 25.62 -6.27
N SER A 309 -10.68 25.27 -6.82
CA SER A 309 -10.94 23.93 -7.37
C SER A 309 -10.01 23.60 -8.54
N VAL A 310 -9.77 24.56 -9.44
CA VAL A 310 -8.80 24.41 -10.55
C VAL A 310 -7.37 24.27 -10.02
N VAL A 311 -7.00 25.05 -9.00
CA VAL A 311 -5.70 24.94 -8.33
C VAL A 311 -5.49 23.54 -7.74
N ILE A 312 -6.48 23.02 -7.00
CA ILE A 312 -6.44 21.66 -6.43
C ILE A 312 -6.30 20.63 -7.55
N PHE A 313 -7.09 20.75 -8.62
CA PHE A 313 -7.01 19.88 -9.79
C PHE A 313 -5.58 19.81 -10.36
N LEU A 314 -4.94 20.96 -10.62
CA LEU A 314 -3.59 21.02 -11.20
C LEU A 314 -2.52 20.43 -10.26
N VAL A 315 -2.57 20.76 -8.97
CA VAL A 315 -1.62 20.25 -7.96
C VAL A 315 -1.72 18.74 -7.82
N PHE A 316 -2.94 18.18 -7.82
CA PHE A 316 -3.11 16.74 -7.69
C PHE A 316 -2.78 15.95 -8.96
N ILE A 317 -2.90 16.55 -10.16
CA ILE A 317 -2.32 15.97 -11.39
C ILE A 317 -0.80 15.85 -11.23
N ALA A 318 -0.14 16.94 -10.85
CA ALA A 318 1.31 16.97 -10.65
C ALA A 318 1.75 15.91 -9.63
N ARG A 319 1.08 15.85 -8.46
CA ARG A 319 1.36 14.85 -7.42
C ARG A 319 1.15 13.42 -7.91
N SER A 320 0.08 13.16 -8.68
CA SER A 320 -0.18 11.83 -9.24
C SER A 320 0.90 11.41 -10.24
N LEU A 321 1.37 12.32 -11.10
CA LEU A 321 2.46 12.05 -12.05
C LEU A 321 3.78 11.75 -11.33
N ILE A 322 4.09 12.46 -10.25
CA ILE A 322 5.26 12.15 -9.41
C ILE A 322 5.15 10.75 -8.80
N GLY A 323 3.96 10.36 -8.34
CA GLY A 323 3.68 8.99 -7.89
C GLY A 323 3.93 7.94 -8.99
N ASP A 324 3.54 8.22 -10.23
CA ASP A 324 3.79 7.32 -11.36
C ASP A 324 5.29 7.26 -11.74
N ILE A 325 6.07 8.34 -11.54
CA ILE A 325 7.53 8.33 -11.71
C ILE A 325 8.18 7.41 -10.67
N ARG A 326 7.76 7.48 -9.40
CA ARG A 326 8.23 6.57 -8.34
C ARG A 326 8.05 5.11 -8.75
N ASP A 327 6.89 4.79 -9.32
CA ASP A 327 6.49 3.42 -9.63
C ASP A 327 6.89 2.97 -11.06
N ILE A 328 7.70 3.75 -11.79
CA ILE A 328 7.98 3.51 -13.23
C ILE A 328 8.59 2.13 -13.52
N LYS A 329 9.57 1.68 -12.71
CA LYS A 329 10.23 0.37 -12.89
C LYS A 329 9.20 -0.77 -12.77
N HIS A 330 8.39 -0.72 -11.71
CA HIS A 330 7.34 -1.71 -11.46
C HIS A 330 6.25 -1.68 -12.55
N ASN A 331 5.82 -0.48 -12.95
CA ASN A 331 4.81 -0.30 -13.99
C ASN A 331 5.28 -0.84 -15.35
N LYS A 332 6.57 -0.66 -15.68
CA LYS A 332 7.16 -1.23 -16.90
C LYS A 332 7.16 -2.77 -16.87
N ILE A 333 7.55 -3.38 -15.75
CA ILE A 333 7.52 -4.84 -15.57
C ILE A 333 6.09 -5.38 -15.68
N ALA A 334 5.12 -4.67 -15.11
CA ALA A 334 3.71 -5.03 -15.17
C ALA A 334 3.01 -4.64 -16.50
N ASN A 335 3.77 -4.17 -17.50
CA ASN A 335 3.26 -3.67 -18.80
C ASN A 335 2.14 -2.61 -18.69
N LYS A 336 2.14 -1.82 -17.62
CA LYS A 336 1.19 -0.72 -17.41
C LYS A 336 1.59 0.48 -18.26
N LYS A 337 0.63 1.11 -18.94
CA LYS A 337 0.83 2.29 -19.80
C LYS A 337 0.54 3.59 -19.05
N THR A 338 1.33 3.88 -18.01
CA THR A 338 1.24 5.18 -17.31
C THR A 338 1.99 6.26 -18.09
N PHE A 339 1.68 7.53 -17.83
CA PHE A 339 2.31 8.65 -18.54
C PHE A 339 3.86 8.59 -18.53
N PRO A 340 4.55 8.35 -17.39
CA PRO A 340 6.00 8.25 -17.38
C PRO A 340 6.56 7.03 -18.12
N VAL A 341 5.81 5.93 -18.19
CA VAL A 341 6.22 4.74 -18.96
C VAL A 341 6.12 5.03 -20.47
N THR A 342 5.06 5.70 -20.90
CA THR A 342 4.81 6.00 -22.33
C THR A 342 5.69 7.14 -22.85
N PHE A 343 5.82 8.23 -22.09
CA PHE A 343 6.48 9.46 -22.54
C PHE A 343 7.86 9.70 -21.93
N GLY A 344 8.25 8.90 -20.93
CA GLY A 344 9.52 9.04 -20.23
C GLY A 344 9.50 10.02 -19.07
N ILE A 345 10.49 9.89 -18.18
CA ILE A 345 10.62 10.68 -16.95
C ILE A 345 10.83 12.17 -17.26
N ALA A 346 11.69 12.52 -18.23
CA ALA A 346 12.01 13.91 -18.55
C ALA A 346 10.77 14.71 -18.98
N LYS A 347 9.97 14.16 -19.90
CA LYS A 347 8.70 14.78 -20.32
C LYS A 347 7.71 14.88 -19.17
N SER A 348 7.66 13.85 -18.31
CA SER A 348 6.81 13.87 -17.12
C SER A 348 7.19 15.01 -16.17
N ILE A 349 8.49 15.19 -15.88
CA ILE A 349 8.99 16.30 -15.05
C ILE A 349 8.65 17.65 -15.69
N ALA A 350 8.82 17.81 -17.01
CA ALA A 350 8.46 19.04 -17.69
C ALA A 350 6.97 19.38 -17.55
N VAL A 351 6.08 18.39 -17.72
CA VAL A 351 4.63 18.56 -17.52
C VAL A 351 4.32 18.90 -16.07
N ILE A 352 4.93 18.22 -15.10
CA ILE A 352 4.76 18.51 -13.68
C ILE A 352 5.17 19.95 -13.38
N SER A 353 6.36 20.39 -13.82
CA SER A 353 6.84 21.75 -13.62
C SER A 353 5.91 22.79 -14.25
N LEU A 354 5.41 22.53 -15.46
CA LEU A 354 4.44 23.40 -16.12
C LEU A 354 3.15 23.53 -15.29
N LEU A 355 2.60 22.42 -14.80
CA LEU A 355 1.39 22.43 -13.96
C LEU A 355 1.61 23.23 -12.67
N LEU A 356 2.74 23.04 -11.99
CA LEU A 356 3.07 23.73 -10.74
C LEU A 356 3.31 25.23 -10.96
N ILE A 357 4.01 25.62 -12.03
CA ILE A 357 4.22 27.03 -12.39
C ILE A 357 2.90 27.69 -12.77
N THR A 358 2.08 27.06 -13.60
CA THR A 358 0.73 27.57 -13.95
C THR A 358 -0.14 27.74 -12.71
N THR A 359 -0.08 26.79 -11.78
CA THR A 359 -0.77 26.90 -10.48
C THR A 359 -0.27 28.11 -9.69
N GLY A 360 1.05 28.30 -9.62
CA GLY A 360 1.65 29.46 -8.98
C GLY A 360 1.17 30.77 -9.60
N ILE A 361 1.25 30.91 -10.93
CA ILE A 361 0.79 32.10 -11.66
C ILE A 361 -0.69 32.37 -11.39
N LEU A 362 -1.54 31.35 -11.45
CA LEU A 362 -2.99 31.49 -11.20
C LEU A 362 -3.27 32.01 -9.79
N ILE A 363 -2.58 31.47 -8.77
CA ILE A 363 -2.70 31.93 -7.38
C ILE A 363 -2.20 33.36 -7.21
N VAL A 364 -1.04 33.71 -7.77
CA VAL A 364 -0.50 35.06 -7.66
C VAL A 364 -1.40 36.08 -8.36
N ALA A 365 -1.90 35.75 -9.55
CA ALA A 365 -2.82 36.62 -10.28
C ALA A 365 -4.13 36.86 -9.51
N TYR A 366 -4.65 35.84 -8.82
CA TYR A 366 -5.91 35.96 -8.09
C TYR A 366 -5.78 36.58 -6.70
N PHE A 367 -4.72 36.24 -5.96
CA PHE A 367 -4.55 36.63 -4.56
C PHE A 367 -3.49 37.73 -4.33
N GLY A 368 -2.70 38.07 -5.34
CA GLY A 368 -1.71 39.16 -5.28
C GLY A 368 -0.49 38.90 -4.39
N GLN A 369 -0.28 37.66 -3.91
CA GLN A 369 0.76 37.34 -2.93
C GLN A 369 1.68 36.21 -3.42
N PRO A 370 2.87 36.54 -3.95
CA PRO A 370 3.77 35.56 -4.57
C PRO A 370 4.34 34.53 -3.59
N GLN A 371 4.39 34.83 -2.29
CA GLN A 371 4.95 33.91 -1.28
C GLN A 371 4.16 32.60 -1.16
N ILE A 372 2.90 32.55 -1.61
CA ILE A 372 2.08 31.34 -1.57
C ILE A 372 2.58 30.29 -2.56
N ALA A 373 3.16 30.73 -3.68
CA ALA A 373 3.68 29.82 -4.70
C ALA A 373 5.04 29.21 -4.32
N THR A 374 5.69 29.69 -3.25
CA THR A 374 7.05 29.27 -2.86
C THR A 374 7.20 27.75 -2.69
N PRO A 375 6.30 27.01 -2.01
CA PRO A 375 6.44 25.55 -1.90
C PRO A 375 6.41 24.84 -3.26
N LEU A 376 5.60 25.33 -4.21
CA LEU A 376 5.49 24.75 -5.55
C LEU A 376 6.76 25.00 -6.37
N LEU A 377 7.30 26.22 -6.30
CA LEU A 377 8.54 26.59 -6.99
C LEU A 377 9.75 25.82 -6.43
N LEU A 378 9.82 25.63 -5.11
CA LEU A 378 10.86 24.81 -4.48
C LEU A 378 10.77 23.34 -4.90
N LEU A 379 9.57 22.80 -5.13
CA LEU A 379 9.43 21.45 -5.69
C LEU A 379 9.99 21.37 -7.12
N CYS A 380 9.74 22.38 -7.96
CA CYS A 380 10.34 22.47 -9.29
C CYS A 380 11.88 22.49 -9.23
N VAL A 381 12.45 23.29 -8.32
CA VAL A 381 13.89 23.33 -8.07
C VAL A 381 14.41 21.97 -7.58
N GLY A 382 13.62 21.26 -6.76
CA GLY A 382 13.95 19.93 -6.26
C GLY A 382 14.19 18.90 -7.37
N PHE A 383 13.48 19.00 -8.50
CA PHE A 383 13.71 18.11 -9.65
C PHE A 383 15.11 18.25 -10.27
N LEU A 384 15.81 19.36 -10.04
CA LEU A 384 17.19 19.55 -10.50
C LEU A 384 18.19 18.74 -9.66
N PHE A 385 17.89 18.50 -8.39
CA PHE A 385 18.82 17.91 -7.43
C PHE A 385 18.57 16.42 -7.15
N THR A 386 17.33 15.95 -7.26
CA THR A 386 17.02 14.54 -6.98
C THR A 386 16.29 13.86 -8.13
N LYS A 387 16.80 12.68 -8.49
CA LYS A 387 16.19 11.76 -9.47
C LYS A 387 15.46 10.60 -8.78
N ASN A 388 15.50 10.53 -7.45
CA ASN A 388 14.88 9.45 -6.71
C ASN A 388 13.37 9.70 -6.58
N GLY A 389 12.57 8.91 -7.30
CA GLY A 389 11.12 9.05 -7.32
C GLY A 389 10.45 8.88 -5.95
N PHE A 390 11.05 8.13 -5.02
CA PHE A 390 10.52 8.00 -3.66
C PHE A 390 10.65 9.31 -2.87
N ILE A 391 11.84 9.92 -2.90
CA ILE A 391 12.08 11.22 -2.26
C ILE A 391 11.20 12.29 -2.89
N LEU A 392 11.11 12.34 -4.22
CA LEU A 392 10.23 13.28 -4.93
C LEU A 392 8.76 13.14 -4.54
N HIS A 393 8.28 11.90 -4.36
CA HIS A 393 6.92 11.67 -3.91
C HIS A 393 6.69 12.12 -2.46
N GLN A 394 7.64 11.88 -1.55
CA GLN A 394 7.52 12.40 -0.19
C GLN A 394 7.53 13.93 -0.17
N LEU A 395 8.41 14.54 -0.95
CA LEU A 395 8.52 15.98 -1.08
C LEU A 395 7.24 16.59 -1.65
N SER A 396 6.61 15.96 -2.65
CA SER A 396 5.37 16.48 -3.25
C SER A 396 4.18 16.44 -2.30
N ILE A 397 4.11 15.46 -1.38
CA ILE A 397 3.12 15.44 -0.30
C ILE A 397 3.33 16.66 0.60
N LEU A 398 4.55 16.86 1.10
CA LEU A 398 4.89 17.97 1.99
C LEU A 398 4.64 19.33 1.31
N THR A 399 5.07 19.48 0.06
CA THR A 399 4.82 20.67 -0.76
C THR A 399 3.32 20.97 -0.85
N THR A 400 2.49 19.96 -1.12
CA THR A 400 1.04 20.13 -1.26
C THR A 400 0.42 20.59 0.07
N SER A 401 0.79 19.97 1.19
CA SER A 401 0.28 20.35 2.50
C SER A 401 0.72 21.77 2.90
N PHE A 402 2.00 22.12 2.71
CA PHE A 402 2.50 23.46 3.01
C PHE A 402 1.94 24.52 2.07
N PHE A 403 1.68 24.21 0.81
CA PHE A 403 0.99 25.10 -0.11
C PHE A 403 -0.43 25.44 0.38
N PHE A 404 -1.20 24.46 0.85
CA PHE A 404 -2.52 24.71 1.43
C PHE A 404 -2.45 25.46 2.77
N ILE A 405 -1.45 25.18 3.61
CA ILE A 405 -1.19 25.97 4.82
C ILE A 405 -0.90 27.42 4.47
N SER A 406 -0.08 27.69 3.45
CA SER A 406 0.21 29.06 2.99
C SER A 406 -1.04 29.78 2.44
N LEU A 407 -1.93 29.07 1.75
CA LEU A 407 -3.23 29.61 1.33
C LEU A 407 -4.12 29.97 2.53
N ILE A 408 -4.21 29.09 3.52
CA ILE A 408 -4.96 29.31 4.77
C ILE A 408 -4.35 30.48 5.56
N ALA A 409 -3.03 30.57 5.62
CA ALA A 409 -2.30 31.63 6.30
C ALA A 409 -2.55 32.99 5.64
N LEU A 410 -2.48 33.07 4.30
CA LEU A 410 -2.87 34.27 3.56
C LEU A 410 -4.27 34.72 3.94
N MET A 411 -5.20 33.78 3.83
CA MET A 411 -6.62 33.99 4.07
C MET A 411 -6.90 34.55 5.48
N THR A 412 -6.00 34.30 6.42
CA THR A 412 -6.14 34.73 7.82
C THR A 412 -5.14 35.77 8.27
N ASN A 413 -4.52 36.45 7.30
CA ASN A 413 -3.53 37.51 7.54
C ASN A 413 -2.38 37.04 8.45
N GLN A 414 -2.06 35.75 8.43
CA GLN A 414 -0.91 35.19 9.15
C GLN A 414 0.35 35.37 8.31
N ASN A 415 1.50 35.41 8.98
CA ASN A 415 2.78 35.62 8.30
C ASN A 415 3.22 34.36 7.53
N ILE A 416 2.99 34.36 6.21
CA ILE A 416 3.35 33.27 5.28
C ILE A 416 4.86 33.00 5.26
N PHE A 417 5.69 34.02 5.51
CA PHE A 417 7.14 33.90 5.49
C PHE A 417 7.64 32.84 6.49
N PHE A 418 7.06 32.79 7.70
CA PHE A 418 7.44 31.84 8.72
C PHE A 418 7.18 30.38 8.29
N PHE A 419 6.00 30.11 7.69
CA PHE A 419 5.68 28.79 7.16
C PHE A 419 6.61 28.38 6.02
N ASN A 420 6.96 29.31 5.13
CA ASN A 420 7.91 29.06 4.05
C ASN A 420 9.32 28.77 4.57
N LEU A 421 9.77 29.40 5.65
CA LEU A 421 11.06 29.08 6.28
C LEU A 421 11.08 27.67 6.88
N ILE A 422 10.01 27.29 7.59
CA ILE A 422 9.87 25.91 8.11
C ILE A 422 9.90 24.92 6.95
N PHE A 423 9.12 25.18 5.89
CA PHE A 423 9.09 24.33 4.71
C PHE A 423 10.46 24.22 4.04
N LEU A 424 11.18 25.34 3.89
CA LEU A 424 12.53 25.35 3.32
C LEU A 424 13.50 24.48 4.12
N GLY A 425 13.46 24.55 5.45
CA GLY A 425 14.26 23.69 6.31
C GLY A 425 13.97 22.20 6.11
N ILE A 426 12.69 21.82 6.06
CA ILE A 426 12.26 20.44 5.77
C ILE A 426 12.69 20.02 4.37
N TRP A 427 12.49 20.88 3.37
CA TRP A 427 12.85 20.65 1.98
C TRP A 427 14.36 20.41 1.82
N MET A 428 15.18 21.26 2.44
CA MET A 428 16.65 21.12 2.41
C MET A 428 17.09 19.81 3.06
N ASN A 429 16.47 19.43 4.19
CA ASN A 429 16.77 18.17 4.84
C ASN A 429 16.41 16.98 3.94
N MET A 430 15.21 16.97 3.33
CA MET A 430 14.76 15.89 2.46
C MET A 430 15.61 15.73 1.19
N ILE A 431 16.13 16.83 0.63
CA ILE A 431 16.96 16.80 -0.59
C ILE A 431 18.42 16.47 -0.27
N PHE A 432 19.04 17.18 0.67
CA PHE A 432 20.49 17.11 0.87
C PHE A 432 20.91 16.06 1.90
N TYR A 433 20.08 15.73 2.88
CA TYR A 433 20.44 14.74 3.89
C TYR A 433 20.70 13.34 3.30
N PRO A 434 19.89 12.84 2.33
CA PRO A 434 20.17 11.56 1.67
C PRO A 434 21.41 11.57 0.77
N LEU A 435 21.89 12.74 0.34
CA LEU A 435 23.10 12.88 -0.48
C LEU A 435 24.38 12.80 0.37
N LEU A 436 24.28 12.97 1.69
CA LEU A 436 25.40 12.80 2.60
C LEU A 436 25.65 11.31 2.83
N GLU A 437 26.84 10.84 2.48
CA GLU A 437 27.25 9.47 2.75
C GLU A 437 27.39 9.25 4.26
N ARG A 438 26.59 8.34 4.82
CA ARG A 438 26.64 7.97 6.24
C ARG A 438 26.50 6.46 6.36
N LYS A 439 27.26 5.86 7.28
CA LYS A 439 27.16 4.42 7.60
C LYS A 439 25.74 4.00 8.01
N SER A 440 24.99 4.90 8.63
CA SER A 440 23.62 4.68 9.12
C SER A 440 22.52 4.98 8.10
N ASN A 441 22.84 5.64 6.98
CA ASN A 441 21.81 5.96 6.00
C ASN A 441 21.39 4.65 5.30
N PRO A 442 20.08 4.34 5.24
CA PRO A 442 19.63 3.21 4.45
C PRO A 442 20.12 3.44 3.03
N ARG A 443 20.89 2.49 2.49
CA ARG A 443 21.29 2.53 1.09
C ARG A 443 20.00 2.38 0.28
N PHE A 444 19.49 3.49 -0.24
CA PHE A 444 18.41 3.49 -1.21
C PHE A 444 18.99 2.95 -2.53
N ILE A 445 19.04 1.62 -2.66
CA ILE A 445 19.42 0.91 -3.90
C ILE A 445 18.29 1.03 -4.93
#